data_AF-A0A8J7RNF9-F1
#
_entry.id   AF-A0A8J7RNF9-F1
#
_cell.length_a   1.000
_cell.length_b   1.000
_cell.length_c   1.000
_cell.angle_alpha   90.00
_cell.angle_beta   90.00
_cell.angle_gamma   90.00
#
_symmetry.space_group_name_H-M   'P 1'
#
loop_
_entity.id
_entity.type
_entity.pdbx_description
1 polymer ?
#
loop_
_entity_poly.entity_id
_entity_poly.type
_entity_poly.pdbx_seq_one_letter_code
_entity_poly.pdbx_strand_id
1 'polypeptide(L)' 'MSVAAIGAIVGLLIALGFATFSVALGRRVEFDDTRRALRVSALVQLIVLPVAGWFIAPAIFGD' A
#
# COMPACT_ATOMS: atom_id res chain seq x y z
N MET A 1 3.75 21.62 -2.38
CA MET A 1 4.28 20.24 -2.21
C MET A 1 4.66 19.75 -3.60
N SER A 2 5.79 19.03 -3.75
CA SER A 2 6.15 18.45 -5.05
C SER A 2 5.15 17.37 -5.45
N VAL A 3 5.02 17.13 -6.76
CA VAL A 3 4.19 16.04 -7.31
C VAL A 3 4.63 14.69 -6.74
N ALA A 4 5.93 14.49 -6.56
CA ALA A 4 6.49 13.30 -5.90
C ALA A 4 5.96 13.10 -4.48
N ALA A 5 5.93 14.16 -3.66
CA ALA A 5 5.43 14.10 -2.30
C ALA A 5 3.92 13.80 -2.25
N ILE A 6 3.14 14.40 -3.17
CA ILE A 6 1.70 14.11 -3.30
C ILE A 6 1.51 12.64 -3.67
N GLY A 7 2.25 12.13 -4.66
CA GLY A 7 2.22 10.73 -5.07
C GLY A 7 2.53 9.76 -3.92
N ALA A 8 3.56 10.04 -3.13
CA ALA A 8 3.90 9.21 -1.97
C ALA A 8 2.81 9.19 -0.91
N ILE A 9 2.18 10.34 -0.62
CA ILE A 9 1.07 10.42 0.34
C ILE A 9 -0.15 9.66 -0.17
N VAL A 10 -0.51 9.83 -1.43
CA VAL A 10 -1.61 9.07 -2.04
C VAL A 10 -1.31 7.57 -1.99
N GLY A 11 -0.08 7.16 -2.34
CA GLY A 11 0.37 5.77 -2.22
C GLY A 11 0.26 5.23 -0.80
N LEU A 12 0.60 6.03 0.21
CA LEU A 12 0.46 5.67 1.62
C LEU A 12 -1.01 5.49 2.04
N LEU A 13 -1.90 6.38 1.60
CA LEU A 13 -3.33 6.28 1.89
C LEU A 13 -3.92 5.00 1.27
N ILE A 14 -3.54 4.67 0.03
CA ILE A 14 -3.96 3.42 -0.62
C ILE A 14 -3.42 2.21 0.16
N ALA A 15 -2.15 2.25 0.58
CA ALA A 15 -1.55 1.17 1.35
C ALA A 15 -2.23 0.94 2.71
N LEU A 16 -2.64 2.02 3.40
CA LEU A 16 -3.43 1.92 4.63
C LEU A 16 -4.80 1.28 4.36
N GLY A 17 -5.46 1.64 3.27
CA GLY A 17 -6.69 0.97 2.80
C GLY A 17 -6.47 -0.52 2.56
N PHE A 18 -5.39 -0.89 1.88
CA PHE A 18 -5.05 -2.28 1.62
C PHE A 18 -4.73 -3.06 2.91
N ALA A 19 -3.97 -2.46 3.83
CA ALA A 19 -3.61 -3.09 5.09
C ALA A 19 -4.84 -3.34 5.97
N THR A 20 -5.74 -2.36 6.10
CA THR A 20 -6.99 -2.51 6.85
C THR A 20 -7.91 -3.56 6.22
N PHE A 21 -8.03 -3.58 4.90
CA PHE A 21 -8.77 -4.62 4.17
C PHE A 21 -8.18 -6.01 4.39
N SER A 22 -6.85 -6.16 4.34
CA SER A 22 -6.15 -7.43 4.55
C SER A 22 -6.35 -7.95 5.98
N VAL A 23 -6.39 -7.07 6.99
CA VAL A 23 -6.73 -7.45 8.36
C VAL A 23 -8.18 -7.91 8.46
N ALA A 24 -9.12 -7.22 7.82
CA ALA A 24 -10.52 -7.61 7.80
C ALA A 24 -10.72 -8.97 7.10
N LEU A 25 -10.00 -9.21 6.00
CA LEU A 25 -10.03 -10.48 5.27
C LEU A 25 -9.39 -11.60 6.10
N GLY A 26 -8.26 -11.36 6.75
CA GLY A 26 -7.58 -12.35 7.59
C GLY A 26 -8.41 -12.86 8.77
N ARG A 27 -9.41 -12.09 9.23
CA ARG A 27 -10.40 -12.54 10.23
C ARG A 27 -11.41 -13.54 9.67
N ARG A 28 -11.60 -13.58 8.35
CA ARG A 28 -12.54 -14.47 7.64
C ARG A 28 -11.86 -15.69 7.03
N VAL A 29 -10.53 -15.74 7.05
CA VAL A 29 -9.75 -16.84 6.49
C VAL A 29 -9.41 -17.82 7.61
N GLU A 30 -9.72 -19.10 7.38
CA GLU A 30 -9.48 -20.19 8.34
C GLU A 30 -8.04 -20.71 8.28
N PHE A 31 -7.38 -20.62 7.12
CA PHE A 31 -6.00 -21.08 6.94
C PHE A 31 -4.96 -20.08 7.47
N ASP A 32 -4.11 -20.54 8.38
CA ASP A 32 -3.08 -19.71 9.01
C ASP A 32 -2.02 -19.20 8.01
N ASP A 33 -1.65 -20.01 7.02
CA ASP A 33 -0.68 -19.60 5.99
C ASP A 33 -1.20 -18.45 5.14
N THR A 34 -2.47 -18.51 4.73
CA THR A 34 -3.12 -17.43 3.98
C THR A 34 -3.23 -16.16 4.84
N ARG A 35 -3.56 -16.29 6.13
CA ARG A 35 -3.58 -15.16 7.06
C ARG A 35 -2.19 -14.54 7.22
N ARG A 36 -1.14 -15.36 7.26
CA ARG A 36 0.26 -14.90 7.32
C ARG A 36 0.67 -14.20 6.03
N ALA A 37 0.34 -14.75 4.87
CA ALA A 37 0.58 -14.13 3.58
C ALA A 37 -0.12 -12.76 3.47
N LEU A 38 -1.38 -12.65 3.90
CA LEU A 38 -2.11 -11.38 3.93
C LEU A 38 -1.42 -10.33 4.82
N ARG A 39 -0.92 -10.73 6.00
CA ARG A 39 -0.17 -9.82 6.89
C ARG A 39 1.14 -9.35 6.27
N VAL A 40 1.91 -10.26 5.68
CA VAL A 40 3.19 -9.90 5.03
C VAL A 40 2.93 -8.97 3.86
N SER A 41 1.97 -9.29 3.00
CA SER A 41 1.59 -8.43 1.87
C SER A 41 1.14 -7.05 2.32
N ALA A 42 0.34 -6.95 3.39
CA ALA A 42 -0.07 -5.66 3.95
C ALA A 42 1.13 -4.82 4.41
N LEU A 43 2.10 -5.43 5.10
CA LEU A 43 3.32 -4.75 5.55
C LEU A 43 4.19 -4.29 4.38
N VAL A 44 4.32 -5.12 3.34
CA VAL A 44 5.08 -4.77 2.13
C VAL A 44 4.44 -3.60 1.40
N GLN A 45 3.11 -3.59 1.24
CA GLN A 45 2.42 -2.53 0.52
C GLN A 45 2.51 -1.16 1.22
N LEU A 46 2.67 -1.11 2.55
CA LEU A 46 2.92 0.13 3.29
C LEU A 46 4.22 0.83 2.89
N ILE A 47 5.14 0.14 2.23
CA ILE A 47 6.39 0.72 1.71
C ILE A 47 6.33 0.83 0.19
N VAL A 48 5.92 -0.24 -0.49
CA VAL A 48 5.94 -0.32 -1.95
C VAL A 48 5.05 0.74 -2.59
N LEU A 49 3.83 0.96 -2.08
CA LEU A 49 2.92 1.92 -2.70
C LEU A 49 3.35 3.38 -2.52
N PRO A 50 3.80 3.85 -1.33
CA PRO A 50 4.38 5.19 -1.22
C PRO A 50 5.61 5.40 -2.10
N VAL A 51 6.53 4.42 -2.14
CA VAL A 51 7.74 4.50 -2.97
C VAL A 51 7.36 4.55 -4.43
N ALA A 52 6.44 3.68 -4.88
CA ALA A 52 5.91 3.72 -6.24
C ALA A 52 5.25 5.08 -6.54
N GLY A 53 4.43 5.60 -5.64
CA GLY A 53 3.79 6.91 -5.79
C GLY A 53 4.78 8.07 -5.94
N TRP A 54 5.89 8.03 -5.17
CA TRP A 54 6.95 9.04 -5.27
C TRP A 54 7.57 9.11 -6.67
N PHE A 55 7.78 7.98 -7.33
CA PHE A 55 8.43 7.92 -8.64
C PHE A 55 7.44 7.99 -9.81
N ILE A 56 6.26 7.37 -9.68
CA ILE A 56 5.27 7.27 -10.76
C ILE A 56 4.52 8.59 -10.92
N ALA A 57 4.19 9.31 -9.83
CA ALA A 57 3.41 10.54 -9.95
C ALA A 57 4.14 11.62 -10.79
N PRO A 58 5.43 11.94 -10.57
CA PRO A 58 6.16 12.85 -11.44
C PRO A 58 6.26 12.37 -12.89
N ALA A 59 6.44 11.05 -13.10
CA ALA A 59 6.56 10.49 -14.44
C ALA A 59 5.28 10.63 -15.28
N ILE A 60 4.10 10.73 -14.64
CA ILE A 60 2.81 10.87 -15.30
C ILE A 60 2.35 12.33 -15.38
N PHE A 61 2.53 13.09 -14.29
CA PHE A 61 1.96 14.43 -14.15
C PHE A 61 2.97 15.56 -14.40
N GLY A 62 4.24 15.22 -14.65
CA GLY A 62 5.34 16.17 -14.66
C GLY A 62 5.77 16.55 -13.25
N ASP A 63 6.91 17.25 -13.15
CA ASP A 63 7.40 17.84 -11.89
C ASP A 63 7.00 19.33 -11.78
#